data_AF-A0A640TZ96-F1
#
_entry.id   AF-A0A640TZ96-F1
#
_cell.length_a   1.000
_cell.length_b   1.000
_cell.length_c   1.000
_cell.angle_alpha   90.00
_cell.angle_beta   90.00
_cell.angle_gamma   90.00
#
_symmetry.space_group_name_H-M   'P 1'
#
loop_
_entity.id
_entity.type
_entity.pdbx_description
1 polymer ?
#
loop_
_entity_poly.entity_id
_entity_poly.type
_entity_poly.pdbx_seq_one_letter_code
_entity_poly.pdbx_strand_id
1 'polypeptide(L)'
;MFLGAAPGVGKTYRMLDEGRRRARRGTYVVVAYAECHARPHTEEKLEGLEILPRTQREYREGTFSELDSTVLSPAVQRSPW
;
A
#
# COMPACT_ATOMS: atom_id res chain seq x y z
N MET A 1 -13.83 -0.09 -0.67
CA MET A 1 -13.12 -1.38 -0.74
C MET A 1 -12.94 -1.74 -2.21
N PHE A 2 -11.72 -1.70 -2.74
CA PHE A 2 -11.41 -2.18 -4.09
C PHE A 2 -10.94 -3.63 -3.98
N LEU A 3 -11.88 -4.57 -3.93
CA LEU A 3 -11.56 -5.99 -4.02
C LEU A 3 -11.76 -6.43 -5.47
N GLY A 4 -10.73 -6.95 -6.12
CA GLY A 4 -10.94 -7.61 -7.39
C GLY A 4 -9.87 -8.65 -7.67
N ALA A 5 -10.30 -9.89 -7.73
CA ALA A 5 -9.52 -11.07 -8.07
C ALA A 5 -9.32 -11.22 -9.60
N ALA A 6 -8.71 -10.23 -10.25
CA ALA A 6 -8.33 -10.36 -11.67
C ALA A 6 -7.04 -9.56 -11.93
N PRO A 7 -5.93 -10.21 -12.33
CA PRO A 7 -4.71 -9.55 -12.75
C PRO A 7 -4.96 -8.59 -13.93
N GLY A 8 -4.28 -7.45 -13.97
CA GLY A 8 -4.20 -6.61 -15.18
C GLY A 8 -5.26 -5.53 -15.39
N VAL A 9 -6.40 -5.52 -14.68
CA VAL A 9 -7.49 -4.54 -14.90
C VAL A 9 -7.30 -3.16 -14.22
N GLY A 10 -6.08 -2.83 -13.77
CA GLY A 10 -5.76 -1.49 -13.25
C GLY A 10 -6.32 -1.15 -11.86
N LYS A 11 -6.71 -2.14 -11.05
CA LYS A 11 -7.23 -1.92 -9.68
C LYS A 11 -6.22 -1.25 -8.77
N THR A 12 -4.97 -1.70 -8.80
CA THR A 12 -3.87 -1.08 -8.04
C THR A 12 -3.68 0.38 -8.45
N TYR A 13 -3.68 0.67 -9.75
CA TYR A 13 -3.53 2.02 -10.28
C TYR A 13 -4.64 2.95 -9.79
N ARG A 14 -5.92 2.56 -9.94
CA ARG A 14 -7.05 3.39 -9.47
C ARG A 14 -7.08 3.55 -7.95
N MET A 15 -6.70 2.51 -7.21
CA MET A 15 -6.60 2.55 -5.76
C MET A 15 -5.56 3.59 -5.29
N LEU A 16 -4.37 3.58 -5.91
CA LEU A 16 -3.31 4.54 -5.58
C LEU A 16 -3.67 5.96 -6.00
N ASP A 17 -4.32 6.14 -7.16
CA ASP A 17 -4.77 7.46 -7.62
C ASP A 17 -5.81 8.09 -6.66
N GLU A 18 -6.77 7.28 -6.20
CA GLU A 18 -7.73 7.70 -5.19
C GLU A 18 -7.05 8.00 -3.84
N GLY A 19 -6.07 7.17 -3.44
CA GLY A 19 -5.24 7.42 -2.26
C GLY A 19 -4.55 8.78 -2.30
N ARG A 20 -3.90 9.12 -3.43
CA ARG A 20 -3.25 10.43 -3.62
C ARG A 20 -4.25 11.57 -3.57
N ARG A 21 -5.42 11.42 -4.19
CA ARG A 21 -6.48 12.44 -4.18
C ARG A 21 -6.95 12.75 -2.76
N ARG A 22 -7.10 11.73 -1.91
CA ARG A 22 -7.48 11.86 -0.50
C ARG A 22 -6.36 12.48 0.34
N ALA A 23 -5.12 12.03 0.16
CA ALA A 23 -3.95 12.58 0.83
C ALA A 23 -3.82 14.09 0.56
N ARG A 24 -3.97 14.51 -0.71
CA ARG A 24 -3.98 15.94 -1.11
C ARG A 24 -5.11 16.77 -0.47
N ARG A 25 -6.20 16.13 -0.04
CA ARG A 25 -7.31 16.78 0.65
C ARG A 25 -7.17 16.75 2.18
N GLY A 26 -6.01 16.35 2.69
CA GLY A 26 -5.71 16.29 4.12
C GLY A 26 -6.22 15.03 4.81
N THR A 27 -6.72 14.03 4.06
CA THR A 27 -7.03 12.72 4.65
C THR A 27 -5.72 11.98 4.94
N TYR A 28 -5.60 11.40 6.14
CA TYR A 28 -4.48 10.52 6.46
C TYR A 28 -4.58 9.24 5.60
N VAL A 29 -3.57 8.99 4.76
CA VAL A 29 -3.52 7.84 3.84
C VAL A 29 -2.16 7.18 3.95
N VAL A 30 -2.16 5.89 4.26
CA VAL A 30 -0.97 5.04 4.28
C VAL A 30 -1.11 3.88 3.30
N VAL A 31 -0.03 3.52 2.64
CA VAL A 31 0.07 2.32 1.81
C VAL A 31 0.70 1.21 2.65
N ALA A 32 -0.16 0.29 3.06
CA ALA A 32 0.22 -0.91 3.79
C ALA A 32 0.94 -1.92 2.87
N TYR A 33 0.42 -2.10 1.66
CA TYR A 33 0.99 -3.00 0.66
C TYR A 33 0.59 -2.56 -0.74
N ALA A 34 1.55 -2.54 -1.66
CA ALA A 34 1.30 -2.33 -3.08
C ALA A 34 2.27 -3.18 -3.91
N GLU A 35 1.71 -4.01 -4.79
CA GLU A 35 2.48 -4.78 -5.76
C GLU A 35 2.33 -4.13 -7.13
N CYS A 36 3.42 -3.57 -7.64
CA CYS A 36 3.43 -2.83 -8.90
C CYS A 36 3.88 -3.69 -10.10
N HIS A 37 4.30 -4.94 -9.88
CA HIS A 37 4.79 -5.88 -10.90
C HIS A 37 5.70 -5.22 -11.96
N ALA A 38 6.68 -4.41 -11.52
CA ALA A 38 7.63 -3.69 -12.38
C ALA A 38 6.97 -2.78 -13.44
N ARG A 39 5.79 -2.22 -13.16
CA ARG A 39 5.12 -1.22 -14.01
C ARG A 39 5.47 0.20 -13.52
N PRO A 40 6.37 0.94 -14.19
CA PRO A 40 6.89 2.22 -13.70
C PRO A 40 5.79 3.23 -13.38
N HIS A 41 4.76 3.31 -14.23
CA HIS A 41 3.62 4.21 -14.05
C HIS A 41 2.75 3.93 -12.81
N THR A 42 2.83 2.72 -12.24
CA THR A 42 2.14 2.39 -10.99
C THR A 42 3.01 2.75 -9.79
N GLU A 43 4.33 2.64 -9.92
CA GLU A 43 5.31 3.04 -8.89
C GLU A 43 5.31 4.56 -8.69
N GLU A 44 5.20 5.36 -9.76
CA GLU A 44 5.02 6.81 -9.69
C GLU A 44 3.76 7.24 -8.89
N LYS A 45 2.77 6.36 -8.77
CA LYS A 45 1.56 6.62 -7.96
C LYS A 45 1.77 6.38 -6.48
N LEU A 46 2.86 5.75 -6.08
CA LEU A 46 3.28 5.67 -4.68
C LEU A 46 3.90 6.97 -4.18
N GLU A 47 4.41 7.81 -5.09
CA GLU A 47 5.00 9.10 -4.71
C GLU A 47 4.00 10.04 -4.03
N GLY A 48 4.42 10.54 -2.87
CA GLY A 48 3.61 11.42 -2.03
C GLY A 48 2.59 10.71 -1.16
N LEU A 49 2.61 9.37 -1.10
CA LEU A 49 1.92 8.58 -0.10
C LEU A 49 2.91 8.12 0.97
N GLU A 50 2.47 8.09 2.23
CA GLU A 50 3.23 7.40 3.28
C GLU A 50 3.16 5.88 3.01
N ILE A 51 4.30 5.22 2.96
CA ILE A 51 4.40 3.77 2.72
C ILE A 51 4.92 3.13 4.00
N LEU A 52 4.21 2.13 4.52
CA LEU A 52 4.67 1.39 5.69
C LEU A 52 5.85 0.48 5.29
N PRO A 53 6.89 0.38 6.14
CA PRO A 53 8.00 -0.52 5.88
C PRO A 53 7.52 -1.97 5.77
N ARG A 54 8.16 -2.69 4.85
CA ARG A 54 7.93 -4.13 4.65
C ARG A 54 8.91 -4.90 5.53
N THR A 55 8.44 -5.97 6.15
CA THR A 55 9.31 -6.88 6.90
C THR A 55 9.43 -8.18 6.13
N GLN A 56 10.67 -8.64 5.97
CA GLN A 56 10.91 -9.98 5.44
C GLN A 56 10.79 -10.98 6.59
N ARG A 57 9.95 -11.99 6.39
CA ARG A 57 9.80 -13.11 7.31
C ARG A 57 10.22 -14.37 6.58
N GLU A 58 11.17 -15.08 7.18
CA GLU A 58 11.48 -16.44 6.79
C GLU A 58 10.41 -17.36 7.38
N TYR A 59 9.69 -18.06 6.51
CA TYR A 59 8.71 -19.05 6.92
C TYR A 59 8.88 -20.31 6.06
N ARG A 60 9.26 -21.41 6.70
CA ARG A 60 9.68 -22.66 6.03
C ARG A 60 10.83 -22.40 5.04
N GLU A 61 10.71 -22.87 3.81
CA GLU A 61 11.74 -22.79 2.75
C GLU A 61 11.61 -21.50 1.90
N GLY A 62 10.81 -20.53 2.34
CA GLY A 62 10.54 -19.30 1.59
C GLY A 62 10.74 -18.03 2.41
N THR A 63 11.30 -17.01 1.76
CA THR A 63 11.32 -15.63 2.27
C THR A 63 10.10 -14.90 1.71
N PHE A 64 9.21 -14.47 2.60
CA PHE A 64 8.02 -13.71 2.23
C PHE A 64 8.17 -12.27 2.69
N SER A 65 7.78 -11.34 1.81
CA SER A 65 7.77 -9.92 2.15
C SER A 65 6.36 -9.50 2.53
N GLU A 66 6.15 -9.39 3.83
CA GLU A 66 4.87 -9.10 4.45
C GLU A 66 4.81 -7.65 4.96
N LEU A 67 3.59 -7.21 5.25
CA LEU A 67 3.37 -6.00 6.03
C LEU A 67 3.89 -6.24 7.45
N ASP A 68 4.66 -5.28 7.97
CA ASP A 68 4.97 -5.28 9.39
C ASP A 68 3.74 -4.88 10.23
N SER A 69 3.17 -5.84 10.96
CA SER A 69 2.03 -5.58 11.84
C SER A 69 2.39 -4.66 13.02
N THR A 70 3.67 -4.57 13.40
CA THR A 70 4.11 -3.73 14.52
C THR A 70 4.01 -2.24 14.19
N VAL A 71 4.18 -1.85 12.93
CA VAL A 71 4.03 -0.45 12.48
C VAL A 71 2.59 -0.12 12.08
N LEU A 72 1.76 -1.14 11.81
CA LEU A 72 0.35 -0.95 11.46
C LEU A 72 -0.45 -0.34 12.62
N SER A 73 -0.26 -0.84 13.85
CA SER A 73 -0.99 -0.35 15.03
C SER A 73 -0.73 1.15 15.29
N PRO A 74 0.53 1.63 15.33
CA PRO A 74 0.83 3.06 15.39
C PRO A 74 0.27 3.87 14.21
N ALA A 75 0.34 3.33 12.98
CA ALA A 75 -0.21 4.02 11.81
C ALA A 75 -1.74 4.20 11.92
N VAL A 76 -2.45 3.18 12.39
CA VAL A 76 -3.90 3.26 12.64
C VAL A 76 -4.21 4.25 13.75
N GLN A 77 -3.42 4.32 14.83
CA GLN A 77 -3.62 5.30 15.92
C GLN A 77 -3.32 6.75 15.53
N ARG A 78 -2.53 7.00 14.47
CA ARG A 78 -2.33 8.35 13.90
C ARG A 78 -3.51 8.82 13.05
N SER A 79 -4.43 7.91 12.71
CA SER A 79 -5.65 8.23 11.99
C SER A 79 -6.65 8.90 12.95
N PRO A 80 -7.18 10.10 12.63
CA PRO A 80 -8.08 10.83 13.51
C PRO A 80 -9.55 10.34 13.49
N TRP A 81 -9.79 9.05 13.17
CA TRP A 81 -11.12 8.43 13.12
C TRP A 81 -11.16 7.16 13.97
#